data_AF-A0A9Q4C9E4-F1
#
_entry.id   AF-A0A9Q4C9E4-F1
#
_cell.length_a   1.000
_cell.length_b   1.000
_cell.length_c   1.000
_cell.angle_alpha   90.00
_cell.angle_beta   90.00
_cell.angle_gamma   90.00
#
_symmetry.space_group_name_H-M   'P 1'
#
loop_
_entity.id
_entity.type
_entity.pdbx_description
1 polymer ?
#
loop_
_entity_poly.entity_id
_entity_poly.type
_entity_poly.pdbx_seq_one_letter_code
_entity_poly.pdbx_strand_id
1 'polypeptide(L)'
;MNDSTFDRLYPDVDPTTPLPPTRGERIGMTLSATVFAFGAAAGDLLVAGVGFALLMFCLVANSLKMRRKIRNEARSRFPSEDWAEYGMVQNLRLDLLVPLLWLIAVVVCALVFFFTPAGWYPWAPAGAAVLTGTIVWFLPGMSPIWSSTRPTDSVEEARPSPGTPPYPNPSREQTT
;
A
#
# COMPACT_ATOMS: atom_id res chain seq x y z
N MET A 1 -6.70 17.28 -13.21
CA MET A 1 -6.02 18.24 -14.12
C MET A 1 -4.98 18.89 -13.25
N ASN A 2 -3.70 18.50 -13.38
CA ASN A 2 -2.65 18.92 -12.44
C ASN A 2 -2.49 20.44 -12.47
N ASP A 3 -2.30 21.05 -11.31
CA ASP A 3 -1.96 22.47 -11.20
C ASP A 3 -0.58 22.71 -11.84
N SER A 4 -0.51 23.67 -12.76
CA SER A 4 0.76 24.09 -13.40
C SER A 4 1.84 24.52 -12.39
N THR A 5 1.43 24.95 -11.19
CA THR A 5 2.31 25.27 -10.08
C THR A 5 2.92 24.02 -9.44
N PHE A 6 2.15 22.93 -9.36
CA PHE A 6 2.60 21.64 -8.83
C PHE A 6 3.67 21.04 -9.74
N ASP A 7 3.42 20.98 -11.05
CA ASP A 7 4.36 20.41 -12.03
C ASP A 7 5.70 21.17 -12.07
N ARG A 8 5.69 22.48 -11.78
CA ARG A 8 6.91 23.30 -11.68
C ARG A 8 7.71 23.02 -10.41
N LEU A 9 7.04 22.76 -9.29
CA LEU A 9 7.69 22.63 -7.97
C LEU A 9 8.11 21.18 -7.66
N TYR A 10 7.38 20.20 -8.20
CA TYR A 10 7.63 18.78 -8.03
C TYR A 10 7.56 18.01 -9.37
N PRO A 11 8.43 18.33 -10.35
CA PRO A 11 8.39 17.69 -11.67
C PRO A 11 8.60 16.17 -11.64
N ASP A 12 9.25 15.66 -10.59
CA ASP A 12 9.55 14.23 -10.44
C ASP A 12 8.48 13.44 -9.65
N VAL A 13 7.41 14.11 -9.19
CA VAL A 13 6.36 13.49 -8.36
C VAL A 13 5.07 13.41 -9.15
N ASP A 14 4.67 12.20 -9.51
CA ASP A 14 3.37 11.95 -10.11
C ASP A 14 2.34 11.58 -9.02
N PRO A 15 1.31 12.40 -8.76
CA PRO A 15 0.31 12.14 -7.71
C PRO A 15 -0.55 10.90 -8.02
N THR A 16 -0.72 10.57 -9.31
CA THR A 16 -1.64 9.53 -9.76
C THR A 16 -1.09 8.11 -9.65
N THR A 17 0.23 7.97 -9.47
CA THR A 17 0.87 6.66 -9.29
C THR A 17 1.21 6.42 -7.82
N PRO A 18 0.78 5.30 -7.24
CA PRO A 18 1.16 4.95 -5.88
C PRO A 18 2.65 4.56 -5.83
N LEU A 19 3.31 4.83 -4.71
CA LEU A 19 4.67 4.31 -4.47
C LEU A 19 4.62 2.98 -3.71
N PRO A 20 4.68 1.83 -4.42
CA PRO A 20 4.74 0.55 -3.75
C PRO A 20 6.05 0.41 -2.96
N PRO A 21 6.04 -0.36 -1.86
CA PRO A 21 7.28 -0.73 -1.18
C PRO A 21 8.16 -1.59 -2.06
N THR A 22 9.48 -1.42 -1.92
CA THR A 22 10.41 -2.23 -2.69
C THR A 22 10.38 -3.68 -2.20
N ARG A 23 10.84 -4.63 -3.03
CA ARG A 23 10.89 -6.05 -2.65
C ARG A 23 11.64 -6.28 -1.34
N GLY A 24 12.76 -5.57 -1.14
CA GLY A 24 13.55 -5.64 0.10
C GLY A 24 12.80 -5.14 1.33
N GLU A 25 12.03 -4.06 1.21
CA GLU A 25 11.20 -3.54 2.30
C GLU A 25 10.11 -4.53 2.71
N ARG A 26 9.47 -5.16 1.72
CA ARG A 26 8.43 -6.16 1.95
C ARG A 26 8.99 -7.39 2.66
N ILE A 27 10.13 -7.90 2.19
CA ILE A 27 10.81 -9.05 2.82
C ILE A 27 11.20 -8.69 4.25
N GLY A 28 11.82 -7.52 4.47
CA GLY A 28 12.22 -7.06 5.80
C GLY A 28 11.06 -6.96 6.78
N MET A 29 9.95 -6.31 6.39
CA MET A 29 8.76 -6.20 7.22
C MET A 29 8.11 -7.55 7.49
N THR A 30 8.02 -8.42 6.48
CA THR A 30 7.40 -9.74 6.62
C THR A 30 8.21 -10.65 7.54
N LEU A 31 9.53 -10.70 7.36
CA LEU A 31 10.42 -11.49 8.22
C LEU A 31 10.36 -10.99 9.66
N SER A 32 10.43 -9.67 9.87
CA SER A 32 10.38 -9.09 11.21
C SER A 32 9.06 -9.39 11.92
N ALA A 33 7.93 -9.27 11.22
CA ALA A 33 6.62 -9.62 11.76
C ALA A 33 6.47 -11.13 12.04
N THR A 34 7.07 -11.98 11.21
CA THR A 34 7.09 -13.44 11.40
C THR A 34 7.88 -13.81 12.66
N VAL A 35 9.06 -13.23 12.86
CA VAL A 35 9.89 -13.44 14.06
C VAL A 35 9.17 -12.93 15.31
N PHE A 36 8.55 -11.75 15.23
CA PHE A 36 7.74 -11.21 16.33
C PHE A 36 6.58 -12.15 16.69
N ALA A 37 5.82 -12.60 15.70
CA ALA A 37 4.68 -13.50 15.90
C ALA A 37 5.10 -14.86 16.47
N PHE A 38 6.22 -15.42 16.00
CA PHE A 38 6.78 -16.64 16.57
C PHE A 38 7.11 -16.48 18.06
N GLY A 39 7.86 -15.42 18.42
CA GLY A 39 8.22 -15.16 19.81
C GLY A 39 6.99 -14.94 20.69
N ALA A 40 6.00 -14.19 20.20
CA ALA A 40 4.75 -13.95 20.91
C ALA A 40 3.95 -15.23 21.14
N ALA A 41 3.82 -16.08 20.12
CA ALA A 41 3.09 -17.35 20.20
C ALA A 41 3.83 -18.41 21.03
N ALA A 42 5.16 -18.41 21.01
CA ALA A 42 6.00 -19.31 21.79
C ALA A 42 6.20 -18.86 23.25
N GLY A 43 5.75 -17.65 23.62
CA GLY A 43 5.98 -17.10 24.95
C GLY A 43 7.43 -16.66 25.21
N ASP A 44 8.26 -16.55 24.17
CA ASP A 44 9.65 -16.13 24.29
C ASP A 44 9.75 -14.61 24.12
N LEU A 45 9.87 -13.91 25.24
CA LEU A 45 9.94 -12.45 25.28
C LEU A 45 11.19 -11.90 24.58
N LEU A 46 12.31 -12.63 24.58
CA LEU A 46 13.53 -12.19 23.89
C LEU A 46 13.33 -12.24 22.38
N VAL A 47 12.80 -13.35 21.86
CA VAL A 47 12.54 -13.50 20.42
C VAL A 47 11.47 -12.52 19.96
N ALA A 48 10.40 -12.34 20.74
CA ALA A 48 9.38 -11.33 20.46
C ALA A 48 9.98 -9.92 20.46
N GLY A 49 10.79 -9.58 21.47
CA GLY A 49 11.44 -8.26 21.55
C GLY A 49 12.35 -7.97 20.36
N VAL A 50 13.15 -8.95 19.92
CA VAL A 50 14.00 -8.81 18.73
C VAL A 50 13.16 -8.62 17.46
N GLY A 51 12.11 -9.43 17.27
CA GLY A 51 11.20 -9.29 16.13
C GLY A 51 10.52 -7.92 16.08
N PHE A 52 10.06 -7.42 17.23
CA PHE A 52 9.45 -6.09 17.34
C PHE A 52 10.44 -4.97 17.01
N ALA A 53 11.67 -5.04 17.53
CA ALA A 53 12.72 -4.07 17.26
C ALA A 53 13.06 -4.01 15.76
N LEU A 54 13.17 -5.18 15.11
CA LEU A 54 13.40 -5.27 13.66
C LEU A 54 12.22 -4.71 12.85
N LEU A 55 10.99 -4.97 13.30
CA LEU A 55 9.78 -4.46 12.66
C LEU A 55 9.73 -2.93 12.73
N MET A 56 9.99 -2.36 13.91
CA MET A 56 10.09 -0.92 14.10
C MET A 56 11.21 -0.32 13.25
N PHE A 57 12.39 -0.95 13.23
CA PHE A 57 13.50 -0.51 12.40
C PHE A 57 13.11 -0.47 10.92
N CYS A 58 12.44 -1.51 10.42
CA CYS A 58 11.96 -1.56 9.05
C CYS A 58 10.94 -0.45 8.75
N LEU A 59 9.98 -0.19 9.65
CA LEU A 59 9.00 0.89 9.49
C LEU A 59 9.65 2.28 9.46
N VAL A 60 10.61 2.54 10.34
CA VAL A 60 11.33 3.82 10.40
C VAL A 60 12.26 3.98 9.19
N ALA A 61 13.05 2.96 8.84
CA ALA A 61 13.93 3.01 7.66
C ALA A 61 13.13 3.27 6.38
N ASN A 62 11.93 2.69 6.29
CA ASN A 62 11.01 2.89 5.18
C ASN A 62 10.36 4.27 5.14
N SER A 63 10.16 4.92 6.30
CA SER A 63 9.59 6.27 6.37
C SER A 63 10.62 7.36 6.03
N LEU A 64 11.91 7.11 6.29
CA LEU A 64 13.00 8.05 6.04
C LEU A 64 13.45 8.15 4.58
N LYS A 65 12.95 7.29 3.68
CA LYS A 65 13.35 7.33 2.26
C LYS A 65 12.94 8.65 1.62
N MET A 66 13.92 9.31 1.01
CA MET A 66 13.80 10.66 0.44
C MET A 66 12.61 10.80 -0.52
N ARG A 67 12.37 9.80 -1.37
CA ARG A 67 11.23 9.78 -2.31
C ARG A 67 9.87 9.87 -1.62
N ARG A 68 9.71 9.21 -0.46
CA ARG A 68 8.47 9.26 0.33
C ARG A 68 8.35 10.55 1.12
N LYS A 69 9.47 11.07 1.63
CA LYS A 69 9.51 12.36 2.31
C LYS A 69 9.08 13.51 1.39
N ILE A 70 9.67 13.59 0.19
CA ILE A 70 9.34 14.62 -0.82
C ILE A 70 7.86 14.51 -1.22
N ARG A 71 7.36 13.29 -1.44
CA ARG A 71 5.94 13.08 -1.75
C ARG A 71 5.01 13.51 -0.62
N ASN A 72 5.33 13.18 0.63
CA ASN A 72 4.53 13.60 1.78
C ASN A 72 4.51 15.12 1.94
N GLU A 73 5.62 15.79 1.64
CA GLU A 73 5.71 17.25 1.63
C GLU A 73 4.92 17.87 0.47
N ALA A 74 4.97 17.27 -0.72
CA ALA A 74 4.16 17.69 -1.86
C ALA A 74 2.66 17.53 -1.57
N ARG A 75 2.26 16.41 -0.95
CA ARG A 75 0.87 16.13 -0.56
C ARG A 75 0.35 17.07 0.52
N SER A 76 1.18 17.44 1.50
CA SER A 76 0.76 18.40 2.53
C SER A 76 0.60 19.82 1.98
N ARG A 77 1.36 20.19 0.94
CA ARG A 77 1.27 21.49 0.26
C ARG A 77 0.13 21.57 -0.76
N PHE A 78 -0.16 20.47 -1.46
CA PHE A 78 -1.18 20.40 -2.51
C PHE A 78 -2.17 19.26 -2.21
N PRO A 79 -3.05 19.41 -1.21
CA PRO A 79 -4.00 18.36 -0.83
C PRO A 79 -5.11 18.13 -1.86
N SER A 80 -5.36 19.10 -2.76
CA SER A 80 -6.40 19.06 -3.79
C SER A 80 -6.04 18.24 -5.04
N GLU A 81 -4.80 17.77 -5.16
CA GLU A 81 -4.38 16.89 -6.25
C GLU A 81 -4.92 15.46 -6.10
N ASP A 82 -5.08 14.73 -7.21
CA ASP A 82 -5.62 13.36 -7.24
C ASP A 82 -4.58 12.32 -6.77
N TRP A 83 -4.22 12.41 -5.48
CA TRP A 83 -3.30 11.47 -4.84
C TRP A 83 -3.88 10.04 -4.85
N ALA A 84 -3.16 9.10 -5.47
CA ALA A 84 -3.52 7.68 -5.52
C ALA A 84 -3.75 7.06 -4.14
N GLU A 85 -3.12 7.60 -3.09
CA GLU A 85 -3.29 7.19 -1.71
C GLU A 85 -4.71 7.40 -1.19
N TYR A 86 -5.38 8.51 -1.58
CA TYR A 86 -6.74 8.78 -1.10
C TYR A 86 -7.74 7.79 -1.66
N GLY A 87 -7.64 7.47 -2.95
CA GLY A 87 -8.47 6.44 -3.58
C GLY A 87 -8.28 5.06 -2.94
N MET A 88 -7.04 4.67 -2.63
CA MET A 88 -6.78 3.39 -1.95
C MET A 88 -7.32 3.37 -0.52
N VAL A 89 -7.11 4.42 0.27
CA VAL A 89 -7.60 4.49 1.66
C VAL A 89 -9.13 4.43 1.69
N GLN A 90 -9.80 5.16 0.79
CA GLN A 90 -11.25 5.26 0.77
C GLN A 90 -11.93 4.01 0.20
N ASN A 91 -11.40 3.43 -0.89
CA ASN A 91 -11.99 2.24 -1.51
C ASN A 91 -11.80 0.97 -0.68
N LEU A 92 -10.61 0.81 -0.06
CA LEU A 92 -10.29 -0.38 0.72
C LEU A 92 -10.54 -0.23 2.22
N ARG A 93 -10.93 0.97 2.69
CA ARG A 93 -10.98 1.32 4.12
C ARG A 93 -9.73 0.87 4.86
N LEU A 94 -8.56 1.24 4.32
CA LEU A 94 -7.26 0.81 4.85
C LEU A 94 -7.08 1.18 6.33
N ASP A 95 -7.70 2.29 6.74
CA ASP A 95 -7.72 2.76 8.13
C ASP A 95 -8.34 1.74 9.10
N LEU A 96 -9.24 0.88 8.63
CA LEU A 96 -9.86 -0.17 9.43
C LEU A 96 -9.28 -1.56 9.13
N LEU A 97 -8.98 -1.84 7.86
CA LEU A 97 -8.54 -3.16 7.43
C LEU A 97 -7.15 -3.50 7.98
N VAL A 98 -6.21 -2.55 7.95
CA VAL A 98 -4.85 -2.75 8.49
C VAL A 98 -4.86 -3.11 9.99
N PRO A 99 -5.51 -2.33 10.88
CA PRO A 99 -5.55 -2.71 12.30
C PRO A 99 -6.35 -3.99 12.54
N LEU A 100 -7.40 -4.27 11.75
CA LEU A 100 -8.15 -5.53 11.85
C LEU A 100 -7.27 -6.75 11.56
N LEU A 101 -6.42 -6.70 10.53
CA LEU A 101 -5.49 -7.79 10.20
C LEU A 101 -4.45 -8.02 11.30
N TRP A 102 -3.94 -6.94 11.91
CA TRP A 102 -3.07 -7.04 13.09
C TRP A 102 -3.78 -7.63 14.30
N LEU A 103 -5.05 -7.25 14.53
CA LEU A 103 -5.87 -7.83 15.59
C LEU A 103 -6.04 -9.33 15.39
N ILE A 104 -6.34 -9.78 14.17
CA ILE A 104 -6.43 -11.21 13.83
C ILE A 104 -5.12 -11.92 14.15
N ALA A 105 -3.97 -11.37 13.76
CA ALA A 105 -2.66 -11.95 14.06
C ALA A 105 -2.42 -12.06 15.58
N VAL A 106 -2.75 -11.01 16.34
CA VAL A 106 -2.62 -11.01 17.82
C VAL A 106 -3.53 -12.07 18.45
N VAL A 107 -4.79 -12.18 18.01
CA VAL A 107 -5.73 -13.20 18.51
C VAL A 107 -5.22 -14.61 18.21
N VAL A 108 -4.70 -14.86 17.01
CA VAL A 108 -4.10 -16.16 16.67
C VAL A 108 -2.90 -16.47 17.57
N CYS A 109 -1.98 -15.53 17.76
CA CYS A 109 -0.83 -15.72 18.64
C CYS A 109 -1.26 -15.99 20.08
N ALA A 110 -2.27 -15.27 20.60
CA ALA A 110 -2.81 -15.50 21.93
C ALA A 110 -3.46 -16.88 22.05
N LEU A 111 -4.23 -17.32 21.05
CA LEU A 111 -4.83 -18.65 21.04
C LEU A 111 -3.76 -19.75 21.08
N VAL A 112 -2.70 -19.61 20.27
CA VAL A 112 -1.58 -20.54 20.29
C VAL A 112 -0.87 -20.52 21.64
N PHE A 113 -0.62 -19.35 22.21
CA PHE A 113 0.05 -19.24 23.51
C PHE A 113 -0.76 -19.89 24.65
N PHE A 114 -2.07 -19.66 24.73
CA PHE A 114 -2.90 -20.13 25.84
C PHE A 114 -3.39 -21.58 25.69
N PHE A 115 -3.63 -22.06 24.46
CA PHE A 115 -4.32 -23.33 24.23
C PHE A 115 -3.45 -24.44 23.64
N THR A 116 -2.17 -24.18 23.32
CA THR A 116 -1.28 -25.22 22.76
C THR A 116 -0.85 -26.22 23.82
N PRO A 117 -1.15 -27.53 23.65
CA PRO A 117 -0.62 -28.57 24.53
C PRO A 117 0.89 -28.75 24.35
N ALA A 118 1.61 -29.10 25.42
CA ALA A 118 3.08 -29.21 25.43
C ALA A 118 3.68 -30.12 24.34
N GLY A 119 2.93 -31.10 23.83
CA GLY A 119 3.38 -31.98 22.74
C GLY A 119 3.50 -31.31 21.36
N TRP A 120 2.94 -30.12 21.19
CA TRP A 120 2.89 -29.39 19.91
C TRP A 120 3.76 -28.12 19.90
N TYR A 121 4.60 -27.96 20.93
CA TYR A 121 5.34 -26.73 21.23
C TYR A 121 6.20 -26.17 20.08
N PRO A 122 6.84 -26.96 19.19
CA PRO A 122 7.56 -26.36 18.06
C PRO A 122 6.66 -26.02 16.87
N TRP A 123 5.56 -26.75 16.66
CA TRP A 123 4.75 -26.66 15.44
C TRP A 123 3.68 -25.58 15.51
N ALA A 124 3.04 -25.40 16.68
CA ALA A 124 1.94 -24.44 16.80
C ALA A 124 2.41 -22.96 16.67
N PRO A 125 3.50 -22.52 17.35
CA PRO A 125 4.03 -21.17 17.15
C PRO A 125 4.55 -20.93 15.73
N ALA A 126 5.15 -21.96 15.10
CA ALA A 126 5.58 -21.89 13.71
C ALA A 126 4.38 -21.67 12.76
N GLY A 127 3.26 -22.36 12.99
CA GLY A 127 2.02 -22.15 12.23
C GLY A 127 1.48 -20.72 12.35
N ALA A 128 1.43 -20.16 13.56
CA ALA A 128 1.02 -18.77 13.79
C ALA A 128 1.96 -17.76 13.11
N ALA A 129 3.27 -18.03 13.15
CA ALA A 129 4.28 -17.19 12.50
C ALA A 129 4.09 -17.17 10.98
N VAL A 130 3.92 -18.33 10.34
CA VAL A 130 3.69 -18.44 8.90
C VAL A 130 2.39 -17.75 8.48
N LEU A 131 1.30 -17.92 9.26
CA LEU A 131 0.05 -17.24 9.00
C LEU A 131 0.22 -15.72 9.08
N THR A 132 0.88 -15.22 10.12
CA THR A 132 1.15 -13.78 10.29
C THR A 132 2.03 -13.24 9.17
N GLY A 133 3.08 -13.96 8.79
CA GLY A 133 3.92 -13.61 7.64
C GLY A 133 3.11 -13.55 6.34
N THR A 134 2.15 -14.47 6.15
CA THR A 134 1.25 -14.47 4.98
C THR A 134 0.34 -13.24 4.99
N ILE A 135 -0.28 -12.92 6.14
CA ILE A 135 -1.10 -11.71 6.32
C ILE A 135 -0.29 -10.46 5.99
N VAL A 136 0.93 -10.35 6.51
CA VAL A 136 1.85 -9.22 6.27
C VAL A 136 2.33 -9.15 4.83
N TRP A 137 2.54 -10.29 4.18
CA TRP A 137 2.94 -10.31 2.78
C TRP A 137 1.86 -9.75 1.84
N PHE A 138 0.59 -10.08 2.13
CA PHE A 138 -0.56 -9.70 1.31
C PHE A 138 -1.28 -8.42 1.77
N LEU A 139 -0.87 -7.84 2.90
CA LEU A 139 -1.41 -6.61 3.46
C LEU A 139 -1.54 -5.52 2.38
N PRO A 140 -2.71 -4.86 2.27
CA PRO A 140 -2.92 -3.83 1.27
C PRO A 140 -2.05 -2.61 1.56
N GLY A 141 -1.49 -2.03 0.49
CA GLY A 141 -0.40 -1.06 0.58
C GLY A 141 1.00 -1.67 0.55
N MET A 142 1.16 -2.98 0.78
CA MET A 142 2.42 -3.70 0.59
C MET A 142 2.46 -4.56 -0.66
N SER A 143 1.36 -5.21 -1.06
CA SER A 143 1.35 -6.05 -2.26
C SER A 143 0.84 -5.29 -3.51
N PRO A 144 1.45 -5.51 -4.69
CA PRO A 144 1.07 -4.86 -5.95
C PRO A 144 -0.29 -5.30 -6.51
N ILE A 145 -0.94 -6.28 -5.86
CA ILE A 145 -2.30 -6.72 -6.24
C ILE A 145 -3.34 -5.63 -5.95
N TRP A 146 -3.04 -4.71 -5.03
CA TRP A 146 -3.98 -3.66 -4.62
C TRP A 146 -3.79 -2.32 -5.35
N SER A 147 -2.80 -2.20 -6.23
CA SER A 147 -2.53 -0.95 -6.97
C SER A 147 -3.40 -0.75 -8.22
N SER A 148 -4.26 -1.72 -8.57
CA SER A 148 -5.01 -1.73 -9.83
C SER A 148 -6.52 -1.71 -9.59
N THR A 149 -7.04 -0.61 -9.03
CA THR A 149 -8.49 -0.35 -9.15
C THR A 149 -8.73 1.15 -9.29
N ARG A 150 -8.62 1.67 -10.52
CA ARG A 150 -9.51 2.74 -10.96
C ARG A 150 -10.72 2.07 -11.59
N PRO A 151 -11.94 2.28 -11.09
CA PRO A 151 -13.11 2.15 -11.94
C PRO A 151 -12.87 3.09 -13.11
N THR A 152 -12.70 2.51 -14.29
CA THR A 152 -12.79 3.28 -15.52
C THR A 152 -14.28 3.43 -15.73
N ASP A 153 -14.89 4.44 -15.11
CA ASP A 153 -16.21 4.88 -15.53
C ASP A 153 -16.04 5.57 -16.88
N SER A 154 -15.94 4.73 -17.91
CA SER A 154 -16.14 5.08 -19.30
C SER A 154 -17.60 5.52 -19.47
N VAL A 155 -17.83 6.80 -19.32
CA VAL A 155 -18.88 7.56 -20.01
C VAL A 155 -18.14 8.79 -20.55
N GLU A 156 -17.50 8.72 -21.71
CA GLU A 156 -18.16 8.87 -23.01
C GLU A 156 -19.43 9.74 -22.93
N GLU A 157 -19.26 11.00 -22.52
CA GLU A 157 -20.15 12.05 -22.96
C GLU A 157 -19.32 13.08 -23.74
N ALA A 158 -19.26 12.83 -25.04
CA ALA A 158 -18.73 13.75 -26.03
C ALA A 158 -19.40 15.12 -25.89
N ARG A 159 -18.71 16.07 -25.25
CA ARG A 159 -19.03 17.50 -25.43
C ARG A 159 -18.10 18.08 -26.48
N PRO A 160 -18.64 18.68 -27.56
CA PRO A 160 -17.81 19.36 -28.53
C PRO A 160 -17.14 20.57 -27.85
N SER A 161 -15.83 20.67 -27.99
CA SER A 161 -15.06 21.82 -27.53
C SER A 161 -15.47 23.06 -28.36
N PRO A 162 -15.94 24.15 -27.74
CA PRO A 162 -16.29 25.36 -28.48
C PRO A 162 -15.00 26.10 -28.84
N GLY A 163 -14.50 25.91 -30.06
CA GLY A 163 -13.35 26.70 -30.53
C GLY A 163 -12.60 26.21 -31.76
N THR A 164 -12.88 25.00 -32.27
CA THR A 164 -12.23 24.54 -33.50
C THR A 164 -13.10 24.88 -34.72
N PRO A 165 -12.65 25.76 -35.64
CA PRO A 165 -13.33 25.91 -36.92
C PRO A 165 -13.25 24.57 -37.68
N PRO A 166 -14.31 24.20 -38.43
CA PRO A 166 -14.32 22.95 -39.17
C PRO A 166 -13.17 22.93 -40.17
N TYR A 167 -12.37 21.86 -40.14
CA TYR A 167 -11.39 21.58 -41.19
C TYR A 167 -12.12 21.53 -42.55
N PRO A 168 -11.61 22.22 -43.59
CA PRO A 168 -12.16 22.07 -44.93
C PRO A 168 -11.94 20.62 -45.38
N ASN A 169 -13.01 19.94 -45.75
CA ASN A 169 -12.96 18.58 -46.28
C ASN A 169 -12.48 18.62 -47.75
N PRO A 170 -11.28 18.11 -48.09
CA PRO A 170 -10.75 18.18 -49.46
C PRO A 170 -11.39 17.17 -50.43
N SER A 171 -12.47 16.47 -50.05
CA SER A 171 -13.10 15.44 -50.90
C SER A 171 -14.34 15.91 -51.69
N ARG A 172 -14.54 17.22 -51.87
CA ARG A 172 -15.65 17.79 -52.67
C ARG A 172 -15.22 18.62 -53.89
N GLU A 173 -14.09 18.29 -54.51
CA GLU A 173 -13.73 18.84 -55.83
C GLU A 173 -13.37 17.74 -56.83
N GLN A 174 -14.22 16.72 -56.96
CA GLN A 174 -14.22 15.85 -58.14
C GLN A 174 -15.64 15.37 -58.42
N THR A 175 -16.49 16.24 -58.95
CA THR A 175 -17.53 15.85 -59.92
C THR A 175 -18.17 17.08 -60.55
N THR A 176 -18.06 17.10 -61.89
CA THR A 176 -18.80 17.88 -62.91
C THR A 176 -18.58 19.38 -62.97
#